data_AF-A0A0W0ZXY0-F1
#
_entry.id   AF-A0A0W0ZXY0-F1
#
_cell.length_a   1.000
_cell.length_b   1.000
_cell.length_c   1.000
_cell.angle_alpha   90.00
_cell.angle_beta   90.00
_cell.angle_gamma   90.00
#
_symmetry.space_group_name_H-M   'P 1'
#
loop_
_entity.id
_entity.type
_entity.pdbx_description
1 polymer ?
#
loop_
_entity_poly.entity_id
_entity_poly.type
_entity_poly.pdbx_seq_one_letter_code
_entity_poly.pdbx_strand_id
1 'polypeptide(L)'
;MGGVNSNSIESTSTQTIIQSLKPRVVQEIIRASPIDRKEKAAVSNDFLNRLNILGLESDPRTINLITKYPQSGNRLISLFKVLKDFQITLTDQLEYIIAQNISNVGGAVHLLGVMKELDINPHFVVLELLFQSARADETVVQSARYLKDGSLLDRFSFNLILTYPEESLNISQFLIDLQGRAYDPKSLIDKLRASSISTTHMNTMLKLLSFLLINDIYDLDIVDILLRKEQFIDKIYEGAKKLSAVPELLSDYFELLEGNPENANIFAKNLLLLHSVSLISCRSSKEDFLKVSQLGVGTFHFMNHLQQAGMLNAESYQKIYENNSTLERPDIISSLINLPLMTKFTPEELVKMMALVAKPAISVTLRDVDGFNEVLEEHQFRVSRAPGCSPMGSGR
;
A
#
# COMPACT_ATOMS: atom_id res chain seq x y z
N MET A 1 59.66 28.92 -18.03
CA MET A 1 60.95 28.23 -18.21
C MET A 1 61.22 27.44 -16.93
N GLY A 2 61.40 26.11 -17.04
CA GLY A 2 61.86 25.16 -16.00
C GLY A 2 60.98 25.07 -14.75
N GLY A 3 60.23 24.00 -14.43
CA GLY A 3 60.43 22.58 -14.69
C GLY A 3 60.73 21.90 -13.36
N VAL A 4 59.79 21.14 -12.79
CA VAL A 4 60.05 19.99 -11.89
C VAL A 4 58.89 18.99 -12.03
N ASN A 5 59.25 17.77 -12.45
CA ASN A 5 58.46 16.55 -12.40
C ASN A 5 58.14 16.15 -10.95
N SER A 6 56.94 15.63 -10.69
CA SER A 6 56.78 14.52 -9.74
C SER A 6 55.46 13.78 -9.97
N ASN A 7 55.60 12.65 -10.68
CA ASN A 7 54.98 11.35 -10.43
C ASN A 7 53.55 11.32 -9.87
N SER A 8 52.62 11.09 -10.80
CA SER A 8 51.38 10.36 -10.59
C SER A 8 51.66 8.92 -10.12
N ILE A 9 51.46 8.64 -8.84
CA ILE A 9 51.34 7.28 -8.29
C ILE A 9 50.24 7.29 -7.22
N GLU A 10 49.47 6.21 -7.20
CA GLU A 10 48.47 5.81 -6.18
C GLU A 10 47.00 6.23 -6.41
N SER A 11 46.48 5.90 -7.59
CA SER A 11 45.05 5.62 -7.78
C SER A 11 44.80 4.11 -7.92
N THR A 12 45.14 3.31 -6.90
CA THR A 12 44.83 1.87 -6.88
C THR A 12 44.83 1.37 -5.44
N SER A 13 43.67 1.36 -4.76
CA SER A 13 43.55 0.65 -3.47
C SER A 13 42.17 0.03 -3.20
N THR A 14 41.09 0.48 -3.84
CA THR A 14 39.74 -0.05 -3.48
C THR A 14 39.12 -1.01 -4.48
N GLN A 15 39.69 -1.18 -5.69
CA GLN A 15 39.15 -2.10 -6.71
C GLN A 15 39.93 -3.42 -6.85
N THR A 16 41.06 -3.59 -6.16
CA THR A 16 41.89 -4.82 -6.26
C THR A 16 41.56 -5.88 -5.21
N ILE A 17 40.66 -5.60 -4.25
CA ILE A 17 40.29 -6.56 -3.19
C ILE A 17 39.10 -7.46 -3.60
N ILE A 18 38.48 -7.21 -4.76
CA ILE A 18 37.27 -7.95 -5.21
C ILE A 18 37.58 -9.08 -6.24
N GLN A 19 38.84 -9.33 -6.63
CA GLN A 19 39.14 -10.30 -7.70
C GLN A 19 40.21 -11.37 -7.42
N SER A 20 40.42 -11.79 -6.17
CA SER A 20 41.16 -13.04 -5.94
C SER A 20 40.47 -13.93 -4.93
N LEU A 21 39.76 -14.94 -5.44
CA LEU A 21 39.90 -16.36 -5.06
C LEU A 21 38.80 -17.16 -5.77
N LYS A 22 39.13 -17.66 -6.96
CA LYS A 22 38.35 -18.68 -7.69
C LYS A 22 38.31 -20.00 -6.90
N PRO A 23 37.25 -20.81 -7.09
CA PRO A 23 36.95 -22.01 -6.32
C PRO A 23 37.90 -23.16 -6.71
N ARG A 24 38.92 -23.43 -5.90
CA ARG A 24 39.68 -24.69 -5.95
C ARG A 24 39.62 -25.52 -4.67
N VAL A 25 39.00 -25.01 -3.61
CA VAL A 25 38.82 -25.76 -2.35
C VAL A 25 37.60 -26.70 -2.39
N VAL A 26 36.74 -26.60 -3.41
CA VAL A 26 35.50 -27.41 -3.50
C VAL A 26 35.73 -28.78 -4.16
N GLN A 27 36.85 -29.02 -4.84
CA GLN A 27 37.10 -30.32 -5.51
C GLN A 27 37.91 -31.33 -4.67
N GLU A 28 38.56 -30.92 -3.59
CA GLU A 28 39.26 -31.86 -2.69
C GLU A 28 38.34 -32.52 -1.66
N ILE A 29 37.11 -32.00 -1.47
CA ILE A 29 36.13 -32.56 -0.53
C ILE A 29 35.42 -33.81 -1.12
N ILE A 30 35.48 -34.05 -2.44
CA ILE A 30 34.76 -35.16 -3.09
C ILE A 30 35.60 -36.46 -3.16
N ARG A 31 36.88 -36.45 -2.75
CA ARG A 31 37.78 -37.63 -2.84
C ARG A 31 38.40 -38.13 -1.53
N ALA A 32 37.82 -37.79 -0.38
CA ALA A 32 38.21 -38.42 0.88
C ALA A 32 37.18 -39.49 1.28
N SER A 33 37.61 -40.76 1.27
CA SER A 33 36.85 -41.93 1.70
C SER A 33 36.37 -41.83 3.15
N PRO A 34 35.29 -42.57 3.49
CA PRO A 34 34.64 -42.49 4.79
C PRO A 34 35.44 -43.31 5.80
N ILE A 35 35.75 -42.72 6.94
CA ILE A 35 36.04 -43.30 8.27
C ILE A 35 36.89 -42.24 8.98
N ASP A 36 36.44 -41.85 10.16
CA ASP A 36 37.06 -40.91 11.11
C ASP A 36 36.87 -39.41 10.89
N ARG A 37 35.74 -38.87 11.36
CA ARG A 37 35.66 -38.18 12.68
C ARG A 37 34.42 -37.28 12.80
N LYS A 38 33.54 -37.67 13.73
CA LYS A 38 32.73 -36.82 14.62
C LYS A 38 32.32 -35.45 14.08
N GLU A 39 31.15 -35.41 13.45
CA GLU A 39 30.32 -34.22 13.33
C GLU A 39 29.85 -33.77 14.73
N LYS A 40 30.67 -32.98 15.41
CA LYS A 40 30.27 -32.08 16.51
C LYS A 40 31.24 -30.90 16.55
N ALA A 41 30.71 -29.73 16.24
CA ALA A 41 31.19 -28.40 16.64
C ALA A 41 32.71 -28.16 16.56
N ALA A 42 33.17 -27.69 15.40
CA ALA A 42 34.38 -26.89 15.35
C ALA A 42 34.04 -25.55 14.67
N VAL A 43 33.54 -24.60 15.46
CA VAL A 43 33.82 -23.19 15.15
C VAL A 43 35.35 -23.13 15.03
N SER A 44 35.86 -22.83 13.83
CA SER A 44 37.30 -22.81 13.56
C SER A 44 38.04 -22.05 14.67
N ASN A 45 39.15 -22.61 15.18
CA ASN A 45 39.97 -21.98 16.23
C ASN A 45 40.36 -20.53 15.88
N ASP A 46 40.53 -20.25 14.59
CA ASP A 46 40.81 -18.90 14.07
C ASP A 46 39.63 -17.93 14.26
N PHE A 47 38.41 -18.44 14.18
CA PHE A 47 37.18 -17.65 14.37
C PHE A 47 36.90 -17.34 15.84
N LEU A 48 37.13 -18.31 16.73
CA LEU A 48 37.11 -18.08 18.18
C LEU A 48 38.20 -17.07 18.58
N ASN A 49 39.41 -17.18 18.02
CA ASN A 49 40.46 -16.17 18.24
C ASN A 49 40.04 -14.77 17.78
N ARG A 50 39.33 -14.62 16.65
CA ARG A 50 38.78 -13.33 16.21
C ARG A 50 37.73 -12.77 17.18
N LEU A 51 36.87 -13.60 17.75
CA LEU A 51 35.92 -13.18 18.79
C LEU A 51 36.65 -12.73 20.06
N ASN A 52 37.68 -13.47 20.47
CA ASN A 52 38.51 -13.14 21.64
C ASN A 52 39.21 -11.79 21.48
N ILE A 53 39.84 -11.55 20.32
CA ILE A 53 40.50 -10.26 20.01
C ILE A 53 39.51 -9.09 20.06
N LEU A 54 38.26 -9.30 19.66
CA LEU A 54 37.21 -8.28 19.70
C LEU A 54 36.52 -8.15 21.08
N GLY A 55 36.90 -9.01 22.03
CA GLY A 55 36.27 -9.11 23.34
C GLY A 55 34.77 -9.44 23.25
N LEU A 56 34.41 -10.36 22.35
CA LEU A 56 33.05 -10.83 22.08
C LEU A 56 32.81 -12.28 22.57
N GLU A 57 33.82 -12.89 23.21
CA GLU A 57 33.88 -14.32 23.53
C GLU A 57 32.98 -14.79 24.68
N SER A 58 32.56 -13.86 25.54
CA SER A 58 32.02 -14.19 26.86
C SER A 58 30.50 -14.42 26.90
N ASP A 59 29.79 -14.17 25.79
CA ASP A 59 28.34 -14.34 25.74
C ASP A 59 27.96 -15.69 25.09
N PRO A 60 27.34 -16.64 25.83
CA PRO A 60 26.86 -17.90 25.28
C PRO A 60 25.93 -17.73 24.06
N ARG A 61 25.16 -16.63 24.01
CA ARG A 61 24.22 -16.31 22.92
C ARG A 61 24.96 -15.97 21.62
N THR A 62 26.09 -15.27 21.72
CA THR A 62 27.00 -14.99 20.60
C THR A 62 27.51 -16.29 19.99
N ILE A 63 28.01 -17.19 20.84
CA ILE A 63 28.53 -18.50 20.40
C ILE A 63 27.41 -19.34 19.79
N ASN A 64 26.21 -19.33 20.38
CA ASN A 64 25.07 -20.07 19.88
C ASN A 64 24.65 -19.60 18.47
N LEU A 65 24.48 -18.29 18.26
CA LEU A 65 24.12 -17.72 16.95
C LEU A 65 25.17 -18.05 15.87
N ILE A 66 26.45 -17.94 16.20
CA ILE A 66 27.55 -18.23 15.26
C ILE A 66 27.57 -19.73 14.90
N THR A 67 27.37 -20.59 15.89
CA THR A 67 27.37 -22.05 15.68
C THR A 67 26.16 -22.49 14.85
N LYS A 68 25.00 -21.87 15.08
CA LYS A 68 23.76 -22.17 14.36
C LYS A 68 23.76 -21.61 12.93
N TYR A 69 24.44 -20.50 12.68
CA TYR A 69 24.47 -19.82 11.39
C TYR A 69 25.90 -19.49 10.91
N PRO A 70 26.76 -20.51 10.69
CA PRO A 70 28.17 -20.30 10.36
C PRO A 70 28.38 -19.50 9.06
N GLN A 71 27.48 -19.64 8.09
CA GLN A 71 27.51 -18.88 6.83
C GLN A 71 27.36 -17.36 7.03
N SER A 72 26.76 -16.93 8.14
CA SER A 72 26.59 -15.51 8.49
C SER A 72 27.66 -15.01 9.46
N GLY A 73 28.69 -15.81 9.77
CA GLY A 73 29.65 -15.53 10.84
C GLY A 73 30.29 -14.14 10.77
N ASN A 74 30.82 -13.72 9.62
CA ASN A 74 31.43 -12.40 9.50
C ASN A 74 30.40 -11.26 9.72
N ARG A 75 29.16 -11.43 9.27
CA ARG A 75 28.08 -10.44 9.47
C ARG A 75 27.67 -10.37 10.95
N LEU A 76 27.59 -11.53 11.62
CA LEU A 76 27.31 -11.62 13.05
C LEU A 76 28.42 -10.98 13.90
N ILE A 77 29.70 -11.20 13.56
CA ILE A 77 30.82 -10.52 14.23
C ILE A 77 30.67 -8.99 14.12
N SER A 78 30.39 -8.48 12.93
CA SER A 78 30.17 -7.05 12.72
C SER A 78 28.99 -6.54 13.56
N LEU A 79 27.90 -7.29 13.62
CA LEU A 79 26.75 -6.96 14.45
C LEU A 79 27.13 -6.88 15.94
N PHE A 80 27.76 -7.92 16.50
CA PHE A 80 28.11 -7.92 17.92
C PHE A 80 29.08 -6.80 18.28
N LYS A 81 30.01 -6.46 17.38
CA LYS A 81 30.87 -5.29 17.55
C LYS A 81 30.05 -4.00 17.64
N VAL A 82 29.12 -3.79 16.70
CA VAL A 82 28.28 -2.58 16.69
C VAL A 82 27.34 -2.52 17.89
N LEU A 83 26.73 -3.65 18.30
CA LEU A 83 25.91 -3.73 19.51
C LEU A 83 26.72 -3.34 20.76
N LYS A 84 27.96 -3.84 20.87
CA LYS A 84 28.88 -3.49 21.95
C LYS A 84 29.25 -2.00 21.93
N ASP A 85 29.54 -1.43 20.76
CA ASP A 85 29.85 -0.01 20.60
C ASP A 85 28.67 0.88 21.05
N PHE A 86 27.43 0.42 20.84
CA PHE A 86 26.21 1.09 21.30
C PHE A 86 25.76 0.71 22.71
N GLN A 87 26.54 -0.13 23.42
CA GLN A 87 26.21 -0.65 24.76
C GLN A 87 24.86 -1.40 24.82
N ILE A 88 24.44 -2.01 23.71
CA ILE A 88 23.23 -2.83 23.65
C ILE A 88 23.58 -4.23 24.13
N THR A 89 22.92 -4.66 25.20
CA THR A 89 23.10 -6.01 25.74
C THR A 89 22.40 -7.05 24.87
N LEU A 90 23.10 -8.13 24.52
CA LEU A 90 22.52 -9.26 23.80
C LEU A 90 21.67 -10.10 24.76
N THR A 91 20.36 -9.88 24.78
CA THR A 91 19.39 -10.64 25.58
C THR A 91 18.90 -11.88 24.82
N ASP A 92 18.23 -12.83 25.50
CA ASP A 92 17.62 -13.99 24.84
C ASP A 92 16.58 -13.56 23.78
N GLN A 93 15.85 -12.47 24.04
CA GLN A 93 14.92 -11.88 23.07
C GLN A 93 15.66 -11.32 21.86
N LEU A 94 16.77 -10.59 22.06
CA LEU A 94 17.55 -10.05 20.95
C LEU A 94 18.21 -11.16 20.13
N GLU A 95 18.70 -12.21 20.80
CA GLU A 95 19.20 -13.42 20.14
C GLU A 95 18.14 -14.05 19.23
N TYR A 96 16.91 -14.19 19.75
CA TYR A 96 15.78 -14.69 18.98
C TYR A 96 15.47 -13.80 17.77
N ILE A 97 15.40 -12.47 17.96
CA ILE A 97 15.17 -11.50 16.86
C ILE A 97 16.24 -11.61 15.77
N ILE A 98 17.53 -11.70 16.16
CA ILE A 98 18.65 -11.88 15.23
C ILE A 98 18.49 -13.19 14.45
N ALA A 99 18.14 -14.29 15.14
CA ALA A 99 17.96 -15.59 14.51
C ALA A 99 16.82 -15.58 13.47
N GLN A 100 15.71 -14.88 13.76
CA GLN A 100 14.59 -14.72 12.82
C GLN A 100 14.96 -13.87 11.60
N ASN A 101 15.88 -12.91 11.75
CA ASN A 101 16.29 -11.97 10.69
C ASN A 101 17.71 -12.24 10.19
N ILE A 102 18.19 -13.48 10.26
CA ILE A 102 19.59 -13.84 10.03
C ILE A 102 20.11 -13.43 8.64
N SER A 103 19.24 -13.45 7.62
CA SER A 103 19.58 -13.02 6.26
C SER A 103 19.91 -11.53 6.17
N ASN A 104 19.29 -10.73 7.04
CA ASN A 104 19.28 -9.26 6.98
C ASN A 104 20.21 -8.62 8.03
N VAL A 105 21.01 -9.43 8.75
CA VAL A 105 21.97 -8.92 9.75
C VAL A 105 22.92 -7.88 9.18
N GLY A 106 23.32 -8.02 7.91
CA GLY A 106 24.14 -7.01 7.23
C GLY A 106 23.44 -5.65 7.15
N GLY A 107 22.16 -5.63 6.82
CA GLY A 107 21.34 -4.41 6.81
C GLY A 107 21.16 -3.84 8.22
N ALA A 108 20.99 -4.69 9.25
CA ALA A 108 20.88 -4.22 10.63
C ALA A 108 22.17 -3.53 11.11
N VAL A 109 23.33 -4.07 10.74
CA VAL A 109 24.63 -3.42 10.96
C VAL A 109 24.70 -2.07 10.26
N HIS A 110 24.25 -2.00 9.01
CA HIS A 110 24.23 -0.77 8.23
C HIS A 110 23.33 0.29 8.88
N LEU A 111 22.10 -0.07 9.27
CA LEU A 111 21.16 0.82 9.95
C LEU A 111 21.72 1.35 11.28
N LEU A 112 22.31 0.49 12.11
CA LEU A 112 22.98 0.90 13.34
C LEU A 112 24.15 1.86 13.05
N GLY A 113 24.93 1.60 12.01
CA GLY A 113 26.00 2.51 11.56
C GLY A 113 25.46 3.89 11.18
N VAL A 114 24.34 3.95 10.47
CA VAL A 114 23.68 5.20 10.07
C VAL A 114 23.08 5.94 11.26
N MET A 115 22.58 5.23 12.27
CA MET A 115 22.15 5.88 13.52
C MET A 115 23.31 6.61 14.20
N LYS A 116 24.53 6.06 14.15
CA LYS A 116 25.73 6.75 14.63
C LYS A 116 26.06 7.98 13.77
N GLU A 117 25.99 7.84 12.44
CA GLU A 117 26.23 8.93 11.48
C GLU A 117 25.27 10.11 11.71
N LEU A 118 24.00 9.82 11.99
CA LEU A 118 22.92 10.81 12.10
C LEU A 118 22.64 11.28 13.54
N ASP A 119 23.46 10.85 14.51
CA ASP A 119 23.31 11.15 15.94
C ASP A 119 21.96 10.71 16.53
N ILE A 120 21.50 9.53 16.14
CA ILE A 120 20.27 8.90 16.64
C ILE A 120 20.63 7.96 17.79
N ASN A 121 20.04 8.19 18.97
CA ASN A 121 20.22 7.28 20.10
C ASN A 121 19.50 5.94 19.84
N PRO A 122 20.22 4.81 19.84
CA PRO A 122 19.63 3.48 19.61
C PRO A 122 18.60 3.05 20.64
N HIS A 123 18.65 3.59 21.85
CA HIS A 123 17.68 3.27 22.91
C HIS A 123 16.28 3.83 22.62
N PHE A 124 16.14 4.69 21.62
CA PHE A 124 14.85 5.25 21.20
C PHE A 124 14.11 4.39 20.17
N VAL A 125 14.75 3.33 19.69
CA VAL A 125 14.26 2.45 18.63
C VAL A 125 13.99 1.07 19.22
N VAL A 126 12.86 0.49 18.84
CA VAL A 126 12.56 -0.91 19.15
C VAL A 126 13.46 -1.78 18.28
N LEU A 127 14.39 -2.53 18.88
CA LEU A 127 15.36 -3.34 18.13
C LEU A 127 14.68 -4.32 17.17
N GLU A 128 13.53 -4.88 17.55
CA GLU A 128 12.74 -5.72 16.66
C GLU A 128 12.38 -5.02 15.33
N LEU A 129 11.91 -3.76 15.38
CA LEU A 129 11.62 -2.96 14.19
C LEU A 129 12.89 -2.70 13.37
N LEU A 130 14.02 -2.41 14.02
CA LEU A 130 15.29 -2.20 13.33
C LEU A 130 15.69 -3.46 12.54
N PHE A 131 15.62 -4.64 13.15
CA PHE A 131 15.96 -5.89 12.46
C PHE A 131 14.96 -6.27 11.36
N GLN A 132 13.66 -6.00 11.54
CA GLN A 132 12.64 -6.24 10.51
C GLN A 132 12.83 -5.29 9.31
N SER A 133 13.13 -4.03 9.57
CA SER A 133 13.37 -2.99 8.55
C SER A 133 14.65 -3.19 7.76
N ALA A 134 15.62 -3.94 8.30
CA ALA A 134 16.92 -4.22 7.67
C ALA A 134 16.87 -4.93 6.31
N ARG A 135 15.70 -5.45 5.91
CA ARG A 135 15.48 -5.99 4.56
C ARG A 135 15.42 -4.91 3.47
N ALA A 136 15.11 -3.66 3.85
CA ALA A 136 15.06 -2.49 2.98
C ALA A 136 15.97 -1.38 3.54
N ASP A 137 17.17 -1.77 4.01
CA ASP A 137 18.11 -0.89 4.69
C ASP A 137 18.51 0.31 3.81
N GLU A 138 18.82 0.10 2.53
CA GLU A 138 19.18 1.19 1.61
C GLU A 138 18.08 2.26 1.52
N THR A 139 16.81 1.83 1.40
CA THR A 139 15.63 2.70 1.32
C THR A 139 15.45 3.49 2.62
N VAL A 140 15.58 2.83 3.77
CA VAL A 140 15.47 3.47 5.09
C VAL A 140 16.61 4.47 5.31
N VAL A 141 17.85 4.12 4.94
CA VAL A 141 19.02 4.99 5.07
C VAL A 141 18.87 6.26 4.22
N GLN A 142 18.45 6.11 2.97
CA GLN A 142 18.21 7.26 2.10
C GLN A 142 17.10 8.16 2.66
N SER A 143 16.02 7.57 3.16
CA SER A 143 14.92 8.30 3.81
C SER A 143 15.37 9.06 5.05
N ALA A 144 16.20 8.44 5.90
CA ALA A 144 16.74 9.08 7.10
C ALA A 144 17.63 10.28 6.75
N ARG A 145 18.45 10.18 5.70
CA ARG A 145 19.27 11.29 5.20
C ARG A 145 18.40 12.42 4.63
N TYR A 146 17.37 12.11 3.85
CA TYR A 146 16.42 13.13 3.35
C TYR A 146 15.72 13.87 4.49
N LEU A 147 15.27 13.15 5.51
CA LEU A 147 14.68 13.77 6.71
C LEU A 147 15.71 14.61 7.47
N LYS A 148 16.99 14.20 7.52
CA LYS A 148 18.05 14.98 8.16
C LYS A 148 18.26 16.30 7.43
N ASP A 149 18.37 16.26 6.12
CA ASP A 149 18.59 17.44 5.26
C ASP A 149 17.41 18.41 5.35
N GLY A 150 16.18 17.91 5.46
CA GLY A 150 14.97 18.71 5.69
C GLY A 150 14.76 19.19 7.14
N SER A 151 15.66 18.86 8.07
CA SER A 151 15.48 19.13 9.51
C SER A 151 14.20 18.52 10.11
N LEU A 152 13.77 17.37 9.57
CA LEU A 152 12.58 16.61 9.99
C LEU A 152 12.95 15.29 10.69
N LEU A 153 14.24 14.94 10.75
CA LEU A 153 14.70 13.74 11.42
C LEU A 153 14.67 13.92 12.94
N ASP A 154 13.77 13.18 13.59
CA ASP A 154 13.69 13.03 15.04
C ASP A 154 13.38 11.57 15.40
N ARG A 155 13.21 11.30 16.69
CA ARG A 155 12.86 9.96 17.17
C ARG A 155 11.59 9.41 16.52
N PHE A 156 10.60 10.26 16.28
CA PHE A 156 9.29 9.85 15.83
C PHE A 156 9.27 9.60 14.33
N SER A 157 9.86 10.50 13.53
CA SER A 157 10.00 10.30 12.09
C SER A 157 10.91 9.13 11.76
N PHE A 158 11.99 8.90 12.53
CA PHE A 158 12.83 7.73 12.36
C PHE A 158 12.09 6.42 12.67
N ASN A 159 11.35 6.36 13.78
CA ASN A 159 10.54 5.17 14.09
C ASN A 159 9.44 4.93 13.05
N LEU A 160 8.87 5.98 12.46
CA LEU A 160 7.86 5.85 11.40
C LEU A 160 8.44 5.16 10.15
N ILE A 161 9.62 5.59 9.68
CA ILE A 161 10.25 4.95 8.51
C ILE A 161 10.75 3.53 8.79
N LEU A 162 11.04 3.18 10.05
CA LEU A 162 11.33 1.79 10.42
C LEU A 162 10.07 0.93 10.50
N THR A 163 8.92 1.51 10.83
CA THR A 163 7.62 0.82 10.87
C THR A 163 7.14 0.47 9.45
N TYR A 164 7.43 1.34 8.48
CA TYR A 164 7.05 1.18 7.08
C TYR A 164 8.28 1.24 6.17
N PRO A 165 9.15 0.21 6.21
CA PRO A 165 10.46 0.26 5.58
C PRO A 165 10.40 0.34 4.04
N GLU A 166 9.43 -0.32 3.41
CA GLU A 166 9.24 -0.30 1.95
C GLU A 166 8.71 1.05 1.46
N GLU A 167 7.94 1.75 2.29
CA GLU A 167 7.34 3.05 2.00
C GLU A 167 8.19 4.23 2.52
N SER A 168 9.31 3.96 3.20
CA SER A 168 10.11 4.96 3.90
C SER A 168 10.49 6.16 3.03
N LEU A 169 10.84 5.93 1.75
CA LEU A 169 11.15 7.01 0.82
C LEU A 169 9.94 7.89 0.54
N ASN A 170 8.79 7.29 0.28
CA ASN A 170 7.54 8.02 0.02
C ASN A 170 7.09 8.80 1.26
N ILE A 171 7.27 8.24 2.45
CA ILE A 171 7.02 8.93 3.72
C ILE A 171 7.92 10.16 3.82
N SER A 172 9.24 9.99 3.64
CA SER A 172 10.18 11.08 3.77
C SER A 172 9.92 12.22 2.78
N GLN A 173 9.63 11.87 1.51
CA GLN A 173 9.29 12.84 0.48
C GLN A 173 8.00 13.59 0.83
N PHE A 174 6.96 12.88 1.27
CA PHE A 174 5.70 13.51 1.61
C PHE A 174 5.82 14.47 2.80
N LEU A 175 6.63 14.13 3.81
CA LEU A 175 6.89 15.02 4.95
C LEU A 175 7.64 16.29 4.52
N ILE A 176 8.59 16.18 3.59
CA ILE A 176 9.28 17.32 3.00
C ILE A 176 8.31 18.18 2.18
N ASP A 177 7.44 17.56 1.39
CA ASP A 177 6.45 18.27 0.57
C ASP A 177 5.45 19.04 1.46
N LEU A 178 5.03 18.44 2.59
CA LEU A 178 4.18 19.11 3.58
C LEU A 178 4.87 20.33 4.18
N GLN A 179 6.13 20.17 4.62
CA GLN A 179 6.93 21.27 5.15
C GLN A 179 7.10 22.39 4.12
N GLY A 180 7.34 22.03 2.86
CA GLY A 180 7.48 22.96 1.74
C GLY A 180 6.20 23.76 1.43
N ARG A 181 5.03 23.24 1.81
CA ARG A 181 3.73 23.93 1.74
C ARG A 181 3.28 24.55 3.07
N ALA A 182 4.19 24.69 4.02
CA ALA A 182 3.95 25.27 5.35
C ALA A 182 2.95 24.51 6.24
N TYR A 183 2.68 23.23 5.95
CA TYR A 183 2.00 22.34 6.90
C TYR A 183 2.97 21.85 7.97
N ASP A 184 2.46 21.56 9.18
CA ASP A 184 3.23 20.93 10.25
C ASP A 184 3.35 19.41 10.03
N PRO A 185 4.54 18.88 9.68
CA PRO A 185 4.68 17.44 9.43
C PRO A 185 4.55 16.61 10.72
N LYS A 186 4.76 17.22 11.91
CA LYS A 186 4.66 16.50 13.20
C LYS A 186 3.25 16.01 13.45
N SER A 187 2.25 16.84 13.16
CA SER A 187 0.84 16.48 13.26
C SER A 187 0.49 15.22 12.46
N LEU A 188 1.06 15.04 11.26
CA LEU A 188 0.88 13.82 10.48
C LEU A 188 1.65 12.64 11.10
N ILE A 189 2.91 12.85 11.49
CA ILE A 189 3.73 11.79 12.10
C ILE A 189 3.03 11.21 13.32
N ASP A 190 2.47 12.05 14.18
CA ASP A 190 1.76 11.62 15.38
C ASP A 190 0.51 10.81 15.03
N LYS A 191 -0.28 11.25 14.03
CA LYS A 191 -1.45 10.51 13.54
C LYS A 191 -1.07 9.14 12.96
N LEU A 192 -0.08 9.10 12.06
CA LEU A 192 0.36 7.86 11.40
C LEU A 192 0.96 6.86 12.38
N ARG A 193 1.66 7.33 13.43
CA ARG A 193 2.22 6.46 14.47
C ARG A 193 1.18 5.97 15.47
N ALA A 194 0.16 6.79 15.77
CA ALA A 194 -0.96 6.38 16.61
C ALA A 194 -1.86 5.37 15.89
N SER A 195 -1.92 5.44 14.56
CA SER A 195 -2.68 4.51 13.73
C SER A 195 -1.93 3.19 13.49
N SER A 196 -2.62 2.07 13.59
CA SER A 196 -2.07 0.75 13.24
C SER A 196 -2.33 0.41 11.77
N ILE A 197 -1.96 1.31 10.85
CA ILE A 197 -2.21 1.12 9.42
C ILE A 197 -1.46 -0.11 8.93
N SER A 198 -2.14 -1.00 8.24
CA SER A 198 -1.52 -2.14 7.59
C SER A 198 -0.49 -1.69 6.55
N THR A 199 0.60 -2.44 6.42
CA THR A 199 1.66 -2.14 5.44
C THR A 199 1.12 -2.10 4.02
N THR A 200 0.12 -2.93 3.69
CA THR A 200 -0.53 -2.96 2.37
C THR A 200 -1.29 -1.67 2.04
N HIS A 201 -1.91 -1.02 3.03
CA HIS A 201 -2.68 0.19 2.82
C HIS A 201 -1.85 1.48 2.91
N MET A 202 -0.68 1.45 3.55
CA MET A 202 0.17 2.63 3.72
C MET A 202 0.58 3.25 2.38
N ASN A 203 0.89 2.43 1.37
CA ASN A 203 1.23 2.93 0.04
C ASN A 203 0.07 3.71 -0.60
N THR A 204 -1.15 3.15 -0.59
CA THR A 204 -2.34 3.82 -1.12
C THR A 204 -2.67 5.08 -0.31
N MET A 205 -2.53 5.04 1.02
CA MET A 205 -2.69 6.20 1.89
C MET A 205 -1.76 7.34 1.47
N LEU A 206 -0.45 7.08 1.34
CA LEU A 206 0.52 8.09 0.92
C LEU A 206 0.21 8.65 -0.47
N LYS A 207 -0.13 7.79 -1.44
CA LYS A 207 -0.55 8.24 -2.78
C LYS A 207 -1.77 9.15 -2.73
N LEU A 208 -2.74 8.84 -1.88
CA LEU A 208 -3.92 9.67 -1.69
C LEU A 208 -3.55 11.00 -1.04
N LEU A 209 -2.76 10.98 0.04
CA LEU A 209 -2.34 12.21 0.72
C LEU A 209 -1.50 13.13 -0.20
N SER A 210 -0.57 12.56 -0.98
CA SER A 210 0.17 13.30 -2.00
C SER A 210 -0.77 13.87 -3.07
N PHE A 211 -1.78 13.11 -3.51
CA PHE A 211 -2.78 13.60 -4.45
C PHE A 211 -3.56 14.79 -3.88
N LEU A 212 -3.99 14.74 -2.62
CA LEU A 212 -4.69 15.86 -1.97
C LEU A 212 -3.78 17.09 -1.84
N LEU A 213 -2.51 16.86 -1.47
CA LEU A 213 -1.53 17.94 -1.34
C LEU A 213 -1.28 18.63 -2.69
N ILE A 214 -1.13 17.87 -3.77
CA ILE A 214 -0.90 18.42 -5.12
C ILE A 214 -2.07 19.28 -5.61
N ASN A 215 -3.30 18.90 -5.26
CA ASN A 215 -4.52 19.60 -5.68
C ASN A 215 -4.97 20.71 -4.70
N ASP A 216 -4.17 21.04 -3.68
CA ASP A 216 -4.51 22.06 -2.67
C ASP A 216 -5.79 21.77 -1.87
N ILE A 217 -6.07 20.48 -1.60
CA ILE A 217 -7.23 20.00 -0.84
C ILE A 217 -6.79 19.27 0.44
N TYR A 218 -5.49 19.17 0.67
CA TYR A 218 -4.97 18.52 1.86
C TYR A 218 -5.49 19.22 3.12
N ASP A 219 -6.09 18.43 4.01
CA ASP A 219 -6.58 18.88 5.29
C ASP A 219 -6.38 17.77 6.34
N LEU A 220 -6.05 18.16 7.58
CA LEU A 220 -5.76 17.21 8.66
C LEU A 220 -7.01 16.44 9.10
N ASP A 221 -8.21 16.98 8.95
CA ASP A 221 -9.46 16.30 9.25
C ASP A 221 -9.74 15.22 8.21
N ILE A 222 -9.34 15.43 6.95
CA ILE A 222 -9.40 14.38 5.92
C ILE A 222 -8.49 13.23 6.30
N VAL A 223 -7.28 13.50 6.81
CA VAL A 223 -6.38 12.44 7.30
C VAL A 223 -7.08 11.59 8.35
N ASP A 224 -7.78 12.20 9.31
CA ASP A 224 -8.49 11.46 10.35
C ASP A 224 -9.60 10.57 9.78
N ILE A 225 -10.34 11.04 8.78
CA ILE A 225 -11.35 10.25 8.08
C ILE A 225 -10.69 9.04 7.40
N LEU A 226 -9.58 9.25 6.68
CA LEU A 226 -8.86 8.19 5.98
C LEU A 226 -8.32 7.12 6.95
N LEU A 227 -7.81 7.54 8.11
CA LEU A 227 -7.34 6.62 9.15
C LEU A 227 -8.49 5.78 9.73
N ARG A 228 -9.65 6.38 10.01
CA ARG A 228 -10.83 5.64 10.50
C ARG A 228 -11.38 4.67 9.46
N LYS A 229 -11.16 4.94 8.16
CA LYS A 229 -11.68 4.16 7.04
C LYS A 229 -10.61 3.39 6.27
N GLU A 230 -9.49 3.08 6.90
CA GLU A 230 -8.32 2.43 6.29
C GLU A 230 -8.67 1.21 5.43
N GLN A 231 -9.57 0.34 5.90
CA GLN A 231 -9.99 -0.87 5.18
C GLN A 231 -10.64 -0.62 3.80
N PHE A 232 -11.01 0.63 3.50
CA PHE A 232 -11.60 1.05 2.23
C PHE A 232 -10.70 2.00 1.43
N ILE A 233 -9.43 2.18 1.83
CA ILE A 233 -8.54 3.21 1.27
C ILE A 233 -8.38 3.07 -0.25
N ASP A 234 -8.34 1.86 -0.79
CA ASP A 234 -8.21 1.63 -2.23
C ASP A 234 -9.43 2.14 -3.00
N LYS A 235 -10.64 1.88 -2.49
CA LYS A 235 -11.88 2.38 -3.08
C LYS A 235 -11.99 3.90 -2.98
N ILE A 236 -11.55 4.45 -1.84
CA ILE A 236 -11.51 5.89 -1.60
C ILE A 236 -10.56 6.57 -2.59
N TYR A 237 -9.36 6.01 -2.76
CA TYR A 237 -8.36 6.50 -3.70
C TYR A 237 -8.84 6.42 -5.15
N GLU A 238 -9.50 5.32 -5.54
CA GLU A 238 -10.10 5.20 -6.87
C GLU A 238 -11.17 6.25 -7.16
N GLY A 239 -12.00 6.60 -6.17
CA GLY A 239 -13.01 7.64 -6.28
C GLY A 239 -12.38 9.03 -6.39
N ALA A 240 -11.42 9.33 -5.51
CA ALA A 240 -10.68 10.60 -5.54
C ALA A 240 -9.98 10.82 -6.89
N LYS A 241 -9.33 9.78 -7.44
CA LYS A 241 -8.69 9.83 -8.75
C LYS A 241 -9.67 10.10 -9.89
N LYS A 242 -10.93 9.66 -9.80
CA LYS A 242 -11.95 9.99 -10.81
C LYS A 242 -12.36 11.46 -10.72
N LEU A 243 -12.51 11.95 -9.50
CA LEU A 243 -12.84 13.35 -9.23
C LEU A 243 -11.69 14.32 -9.54
N SER A 244 -10.50 13.84 -9.91
CA SER A 244 -9.42 14.72 -10.39
C SER A 244 -9.79 15.51 -11.65
N ALA A 245 -10.82 15.07 -12.40
CA ALA A 245 -11.36 15.81 -13.54
C ALA A 245 -12.21 17.02 -13.13
N VAL A 246 -12.71 17.04 -11.88
CA VAL A 246 -13.52 18.12 -11.31
C VAL A 246 -13.11 18.30 -9.83
N PRO A 247 -11.90 18.84 -9.55
CA PRO A 247 -11.34 18.90 -8.20
C PRO A 247 -12.21 19.65 -7.19
N GLU A 248 -13.09 20.54 -7.66
CA GLU A 248 -14.00 21.30 -6.82
C GLU A 248 -15.02 20.42 -6.07
N LEU A 249 -15.19 19.15 -6.48
CA LEU A 249 -16.08 18.19 -5.81
C LEU A 249 -15.37 17.33 -4.75
N LEU A 250 -14.03 17.43 -4.63
CA LEU A 250 -13.25 16.54 -3.76
C LEU A 250 -13.46 16.84 -2.27
N SER A 251 -13.68 18.10 -1.87
CA SER A 251 -13.87 18.44 -0.46
C SER A 251 -15.13 17.79 0.11
N ASP A 252 -16.29 17.99 -0.54
CA ASP A 252 -17.56 17.37 -0.15
C ASP A 252 -17.51 15.84 -0.23
N TYR A 253 -16.72 15.30 -1.16
CA TYR A 253 -16.50 13.87 -1.27
C TYR A 253 -15.93 13.28 0.03
N PHE A 254 -14.84 13.85 0.58
CA PHE A 254 -14.23 13.31 1.80
C PHE A 254 -15.10 13.47 3.05
N GLU A 255 -15.84 14.57 3.19
CA GLU A 255 -16.74 14.76 4.34
C GLU A 255 -17.83 13.67 4.41
N LEU A 256 -18.33 13.21 3.26
CA LEU A 256 -19.44 12.27 3.20
C LEU A 256 -19.01 10.80 3.07
N LEU A 257 -17.73 10.56 2.79
CA LEU A 257 -17.15 9.21 2.76
C LEU A 257 -17.26 8.47 4.09
N GLU A 258 -17.35 9.19 5.22
CA GLU A 258 -17.40 8.57 6.53
C GLU A 258 -18.68 7.72 6.73
N GLY A 259 -19.78 8.08 6.06
CA GLY A 259 -21.05 7.36 6.14
C GLY A 259 -21.06 6.03 5.39
N ASN A 260 -20.55 6.00 4.15
CA ASN A 260 -20.60 4.85 3.24
C ASN A 260 -19.27 4.65 2.45
N PRO A 261 -18.15 4.39 3.13
CA PRO A 261 -16.81 4.34 2.52
C PRO A 261 -16.65 3.21 1.48
N GLU A 262 -17.41 2.12 1.59
CA GLU A 262 -17.42 1.02 0.64
C GLU A 262 -17.98 1.41 -0.74
N ASN A 263 -18.77 2.49 -0.79
CA ASN A 263 -19.41 3.04 -1.99
C ASN A 263 -18.59 4.18 -2.62
N ALA A 264 -17.44 4.54 -2.05
CA ALA A 264 -16.61 5.68 -2.44
C ALA A 264 -16.43 5.86 -3.96
N ASN A 265 -16.05 4.77 -4.64
CA ASN A 265 -15.83 4.78 -6.08
C ASN A 265 -17.11 5.10 -6.88
N ILE A 266 -18.24 4.54 -6.46
CA ILE A 266 -19.53 4.76 -7.12
C ILE A 266 -20.07 6.14 -6.80
N PHE A 267 -19.89 6.62 -5.57
CA PHE A 267 -20.22 7.98 -5.20
C PHE A 267 -19.50 8.99 -6.12
N ALA A 268 -18.20 8.84 -6.32
CA ALA A 268 -17.44 9.66 -7.28
C ALA A 268 -17.99 9.58 -8.71
N LYS A 269 -18.37 8.39 -9.18
CA LYS A 269 -18.98 8.22 -10.52
C LYS A 269 -20.34 8.93 -10.63
N ASN A 270 -21.19 8.83 -9.60
CA ASN A 270 -22.47 9.51 -9.57
C ASN A 270 -22.29 11.03 -9.55
N LEU A 271 -21.33 11.55 -8.79
CA LEU A 271 -20.98 12.98 -8.79
C LEU A 271 -20.57 13.45 -10.19
N LEU A 272 -19.66 12.75 -10.87
CA LEU A 272 -19.24 13.12 -12.23
C LEU A 272 -20.39 13.07 -13.24
N LEU A 273 -21.22 12.02 -13.16
CA LEU A 273 -22.37 11.85 -14.03
C LEU A 273 -23.35 13.02 -13.87
N LEU A 274 -23.76 13.30 -12.63
CA LEU A 274 -24.70 14.39 -12.33
C LEU A 274 -24.09 15.77 -12.62
N HIS A 275 -22.79 15.94 -12.44
CA HIS A 275 -22.09 17.16 -12.77
C HIS A 275 -22.09 17.41 -14.28
N SER A 276 -21.88 16.37 -15.09
CA SER A 276 -21.87 16.48 -16.55
C SER A 276 -23.21 16.92 -17.15
N VAL A 277 -24.31 16.77 -16.41
CA VAL A 277 -25.66 17.22 -16.78
C VAL A 277 -26.15 18.40 -15.93
N SER A 278 -25.27 19.06 -15.20
CA SER A 278 -25.57 20.23 -14.37
C SER A 278 -26.63 19.99 -13.28
N LEU A 279 -26.77 18.76 -12.80
CA LEU A 279 -27.67 18.40 -11.69
C LEU A 279 -26.99 18.51 -10.32
N ILE A 280 -25.65 18.45 -10.30
CA ILE A 280 -24.85 18.77 -9.13
C ILE A 280 -23.66 19.65 -9.51
N SER A 281 -23.23 20.51 -8.60
CA SER A 281 -22.07 21.39 -8.70
C SER A 281 -21.38 21.55 -7.35
N CYS A 282 -20.18 22.14 -7.33
CA CYS A 282 -19.46 22.49 -6.09
C CYS A 282 -20.20 23.51 -5.20
N ARG A 283 -21.29 24.11 -5.69
CA ARG A 283 -22.14 25.03 -4.91
C ARG A 283 -23.43 24.39 -4.42
N SER A 284 -23.61 23.10 -4.66
CA SER A 284 -24.82 22.38 -4.22
C SER A 284 -24.83 22.29 -2.70
N SER A 285 -26.01 22.09 -2.14
CA SER A 285 -26.10 21.96 -0.69
C SER A 285 -25.44 20.66 -0.23
N LYS A 286 -24.94 20.64 1.01
CA LYS A 286 -24.47 19.40 1.66
C LYS A 286 -25.52 18.30 1.64
N GLU A 287 -26.80 18.67 1.69
CA GLU A 287 -27.91 17.73 1.55
C GLU A 287 -27.89 17.05 0.18
N ASP A 288 -27.68 17.79 -0.92
CA ASP A 288 -27.62 17.21 -2.27
C ASP A 288 -26.45 16.22 -2.41
N PHE A 289 -25.27 16.57 -1.87
CA PHE A 289 -24.14 15.64 -1.86
C PHE A 289 -24.44 14.39 -1.01
N LEU A 290 -25.12 14.54 0.13
CA LEU A 290 -25.57 13.42 0.95
C LEU A 290 -26.52 12.51 0.17
N LYS A 291 -27.46 13.08 -0.59
CA LYS A 291 -28.36 12.32 -1.48
C LYS A 291 -27.57 11.50 -2.49
N VAL A 292 -26.57 12.09 -3.14
CA VAL A 292 -25.74 11.39 -4.12
C VAL A 292 -24.89 10.29 -3.48
N SER A 293 -24.42 10.48 -2.24
CA SER A 293 -23.63 9.47 -1.51
C SER A 293 -24.39 8.17 -1.22
N GLN A 294 -25.73 8.25 -1.17
CA GLN A 294 -26.63 7.11 -0.94
C GLN A 294 -26.93 6.33 -2.22
N LEU A 295 -26.56 6.85 -3.40
CA LEU A 295 -26.84 6.19 -4.66
C LEU A 295 -25.84 5.06 -4.93
N GLY A 296 -26.37 3.84 -5.07
CA GLY A 296 -25.59 2.63 -5.33
C GLY A 296 -25.24 2.40 -6.81
N VAL A 297 -24.63 1.23 -7.05
CA VAL A 297 -24.12 0.82 -8.37
C VAL A 297 -25.23 0.77 -9.44
N GLY A 298 -26.37 0.14 -9.13
CA GLY A 298 -27.47 0.03 -10.10
C GLY A 298 -28.03 1.40 -10.49
N THR A 299 -28.06 2.34 -9.54
CA THR A 299 -28.46 3.72 -9.81
C THR A 299 -27.49 4.41 -10.78
N PHE A 300 -26.17 4.27 -10.56
CA PHE A 300 -25.16 4.79 -11.47
C PHE A 300 -25.37 4.29 -12.92
N HIS A 301 -25.49 2.97 -13.09
CA HIS A 301 -25.65 2.37 -14.41
C HIS A 301 -26.95 2.83 -15.10
N PHE A 302 -28.06 2.85 -14.37
CA PHE A 302 -29.33 3.28 -14.92
C PHE A 302 -29.32 4.77 -15.30
N MET A 303 -28.80 5.65 -14.44
CA MET A 303 -28.65 7.08 -14.75
C MET A 303 -27.73 7.31 -15.95
N ASN A 304 -26.67 6.51 -16.12
CA ASN A 304 -25.79 6.59 -17.27
C ASN A 304 -26.53 6.26 -18.58
N HIS A 305 -27.43 5.26 -18.58
CA HIS A 305 -28.27 4.99 -19.75
C HIS A 305 -29.28 6.11 -20.02
N LEU A 306 -29.86 6.72 -18.98
CA LEU A 306 -30.71 7.89 -19.14
C LEU A 306 -29.93 9.08 -19.73
N GLN A 307 -28.69 9.31 -19.30
CA GLN A 307 -27.85 10.36 -19.83
C GLN A 307 -27.57 10.13 -21.33
N GLN A 308 -27.20 8.90 -21.71
CA GLN A 308 -26.91 8.55 -23.11
C GLN A 308 -28.11 8.76 -24.04
N ALA A 309 -29.34 8.61 -23.51
CA ALA A 309 -30.58 8.88 -24.23
C ALA A 309 -31.06 10.36 -24.12
N GLY A 310 -30.34 11.23 -23.41
CA GLY A 310 -30.76 12.62 -23.17
C GLY A 310 -31.95 12.77 -22.22
N MET A 311 -32.20 11.76 -21.37
CA MET A 311 -33.35 11.67 -20.47
C MET A 311 -32.99 11.86 -18.98
N LEU A 312 -31.72 12.04 -18.65
CA LEU A 312 -31.27 12.40 -17.30
C LEU A 312 -31.45 13.90 -17.07
N ASN A 313 -32.42 14.28 -16.24
CA ASN A 313 -32.75 15.66 -15.88
C ASN A 313 -33.24 15.72 -14.43
N ALA A 314 -33.62 16.90 -13.94
CA ALA A 314 -34.01 17.10 -12.54
C ALA A 314 -35.19 16.21 -12.12
N GLU A 315 -36.17 16.02 -13.00
CA GLU A 315 -37.36 15.20 -12.71
C GLU A 315 -37.01 13.70 -12.64
N SER A 316 -36.25 13.19 -13.61
CA SER A 316 -35.84 11.78 -13.61
C SER A 316 -34.87 11.47 -12.46
N TYR A 317 -33.97 12.39 -12.15
CA TYR A 317 -33.09 12.29 -10.99
C TYR A 317 -33.87 12.27 -9.67
N GLN A 318 -34.83 13.18 -9.49
CA GLN A 318 -35.67 13.22 -8.29
C GLN A 318 -36.42 11.89 -8.09
N LYS A 319 -37.03 11.35 -9.16
CA LYS A 319 -37.75 10.06 -9.10
C LYS A 319 -36.85 8.90 -8.66
N ILE A 320 -35.63 8.85 -9.20
CA ILE A 320 -34.63 7.83 -8.84
C ILE A 320 -34.19 7.98 -7.39
N TYR A 321 -33.91 9.21 -6.95
CA TYR A 321 -33.47 9.47 -5.59
C TYR A 321 -34.56 9.09 -4.57
N GLU A 322 -35.81 9.48 -4.83
CA GLU A 322 -36.94 9.16 -3.94
C GLU A 322 -37.23 7.65 -3.88
N ASN A 323 -37.00 6.93 -4.99
CA ASN A 323 -37.31 5.52 -5.14
C ASN A 323 -36.19 4.79 -5.92
N ASN A 324 -35.23 4.22 -5.19
CA ASN A 324 -34.11 3.47 -5.79
C ASN A 324 -34.13 1.98 -5.47
N SER A 325 -35.12 1.48 -4.72
CA SER A 325 -35.13 0.10 -4.18
C SER A 325 -35.01 -0.98 -5.24
N THR A 326 -35.60 -0.77 -6.43
CA THR A 326 -35.45 -1.70 -7.57
C THR A 326 -33.99 -1.75 -8.06
N LEU A 327 -33.31 -0.60 -8.08
CA LEU A 327 -31.92 -0.45 -8.55
C LEU A 327 -30.89 -0.92 -7.51
N GLU A 328 -31.31 -1.12 -6.26
CA GLU A 328 -30.47 -1.69 -5.20
C GLU A 328 -30.51 -3.23 -5.16
N ARG A 329 -31.39 -3.86 -5.92
CA ARG A 329 -31.51 -5.32 -5.92
C ARG A 329 -30.30 -5.99 -6.59
N PRO A 330 -29.71 -7.04 -5.98
CA PRO A 330 -28.52 -7.71 -6.54
C PRO A 330 -28.70 -8.29 -7.94
N ASP A 331 -29.90 -8.80 -8.27
CA ASP A 331 -30.23 -9.35 -9.58
C ASP A 331 -30.24 -8.25 -10.67
N ILE A 332 -30.87 -7.11 -10.37
CA ILE A 332 -30.91 -5.96 -11.26
C ILE A 332 -29.52 -5.35 -11.45
N ILE A 333 -28.77 -5.19 -10.36
CA ILE A 333 -27.37 -4.70 -10.40
C ILE A 333 -26.53 -5.61 -11.29
N SER A 334 -26.64 -6.93 -11.11
CA SER A 334 -25.90 -7.91 -11.91
C SER A 334 -26.27 -7.82 -13.39
N SER A 335 -27.55 -7.70 -13.71
CA SER A 335 -28.01 -7.54 -15.09
C SER A 335 -27.49 -6.25 -15.73
N LEU A 336 -27.53 -5.11 -15.01
CA LEU A 336 -27.03 -3.82 -15.49
C LEU A 336 -25.51 -3.81 -15.72
N ILE A 337 -24.73 -4.42 -14.82
CA ILE A 337 -23.26 -4.50 -14.94
C ILE A 337 -22.85 -5.35 -16.16
N ASN A 338 -23.60 -6.42 -16.44
CA ASN A 338 -23.28 -7.38 -17.50
C ASN A 338 -23.81 -6.99 -18.88
N LEU A 339 -24.41 -5.82 -19.03
CA LEU A 339 -24.81 -5.32 -20.34
C LEU A 339 -23.58 -5.11 -21.24
N PRO A 340 -23.70 -5.38 -22.55
CA PRO A 340 -22.67 -5.03 -23.51
C PRO A 340 -22.29 -3.54 -23.44
N LEU A 341 -20.99 -3.23 -23.61
CA LEU A 341 -20.44 -1.87 -23.52
C LEU A 341 -21.14 -0.82 -24.43
N MET A 342 -21.74 -1.25 -25.54
CA MET A 342 -22.39 -0.40 -26.53
C MET A 342 -23.92 -0.50 -26.50
N THR A 343 -24.50 -1.08 -25.44
CA THR A 343 -25.96 -1.17 -25.29
C THR A 343 -26.58 0.22 -25.25
N LYS A 344 -27.59 0.43 -26.10
CA LYS A 344 -28.39 1.65 -26.15
C LYS A 344 -29.86 1.27 -26.01
N PHE A 345 -30.48 1.74 -24.95
CA PHE A 345 -31.93 1.63 -24.78
C PHE A 345 -32.62 2.71 -25.61
N THR A 346 -33.76 2.33 -26.17
CA THR A 346 -34.74 3.24 -26.76
C THR A 346 -35.36 4.12 -25.68
N PRO A 347 -35.84 5.33 -26.02
CA PRO A 347 -36.57 6.18 -25.09
C PRO A 347 -37.77 5.46 -24.46
N GLU A 348 -38.50 4.65 -25.23
CA GLU A 348 -39.68 3.92 -24.78
C GLU A 348 -39.35 2.88 -23.70
N GLU A 349 -38.25 2.12 -23.87
CA GLU A 349 -37.73 1.19 -22.88
C GLU A 349 -37.37 1.91 -21.57
N LEU A 350 -36.66 3.05 -21.68
CA LEU A 350 -36.27 3.83 -20.51
C LEU A 350 -37.46 4.46 -19.79
N VAL A 351 -38.50 4.89 -20.51
CA VAL A 351 -39.76 5.33 -19.89
C VAL A 351 -40.43 4.18 -19.14
N LYS A 352 -40.49 2.98 -19.72
CA LYS A 352 -41.04 1.79 -19.05
C LYS A 352 -40.24 1.47 -17.77
N MET A 353 -38.92 1.41 -17.87
CA MET A 353 -38.03 1.15 -16.73
C MET A 353 -38.14 2.24 -15.65
N MET A 354 -38.22 3.51 -16.03
CA MET A 354 -38.40 4.63 -15.11
C MET A 354 -39.73 4.54 -14.35
N ALA A 355 -40.82 4.14 -15.02
CA ALA A 355 -42.12 3.95 -14.38
C ALA A 355 -42.09 2.83 -13.32
N LEU A 356 -41.22 1.83 -13.49
CA LEU A 356 -40.99 0.77 -12.50
C LEU A 356 -40.11 1.24 -11.34
N VAL A 357 -39.07 2.04 -11.63
CA VAL A 357 -38.19 2.62 -10.61
C VAL A 357 -38.91 3.62 -9.72
N ALA A 358 -39.78 4.47 -10.29
CA ALA A 358 -40.51 5.50 -9.55
C ALA A 358 -41.58 4.96 -8.57
N LYS A 359 -41.73 3.63 -8.44
CA LYS A 359 -42.66 3.02 -7.48
C LYS A 359 -42.07 3.07 -6.08
N PRO A 360 -42.86 3.46 -5.06
CA PRO A 360 -42.44 3.38 -3.66
C PRO A 360 -41.96 1.98 -3.28
N ALA A 361 -40.92 1.88 -2.46
CA ALA A 361 -40.30 0.61 -2.08
C ALA A 361 -41.29 -0.43 -1.54
N ILE A 362 -42.28 0.02 -0.75
CA ILE A 362 -43.38 -0.80 -0.20
C ILE A 362 -44.34 -1.38 -1.27
N SER A 363 -44.32 -0.82 -2.47
CA SER A 363 -45.19 -1.19 -3.60
C SER A 363 -44.45 -1.96 -4.70
N VAL A 364 -43.13 -2.16 -4.58
CA VAL A 364 -42.34 -2.91 -5.56
C VAL A 364 -42.66 -4.40 -5.44
N THR A 365 -43.26 -4.95 -6.49
CA THR A 365 -43.60 -6.38 -6.56
C THR A 365 -42.54 -7.15 -7.36
N LEU A 366 -42.50 -8.48 -7.22
CA LEU A 366 -41.65 -9.34 -8.05
C LEU A 366 -41.91 -9.12 -9.56
N ARG A 367 -43.18 -8.89 -9.95
CA ARG A 367 -43.53 -8.59 -11.35
C ARG A 367 -42.91 -7.29 -11.86
N ASP A 368 -42.72 -6.30 -10.99
CA ASP A 368 -42.09 -5.04 -11.38
C ASP A 368 -40.59 -5.22 -11.64
N VAL A 369 -39.95 -6.07 -10.83
CA VAL A 369 -38.55 -6.48 -11.01
C VAL A 369 -38.39 -7.31 -12.28
N ASP A 370 -39.29 -8.28 -12.48
CA ASP A 370 -39.32 -9.11 -13.70
C ASP A 370 -39.50 -8.22 -14.94
N GLY A 371 -40.43 -7.27 -14.91
CA GLY A 371 -40.65 -6.34 -16.02
C GLY A 371 -39.48 -5.40 -16.30
N PHE A 372 -38.62 -5.13 -15.31
CA PHE A 372 -37.36 -4.40 -15.50
C PHE A 372 -36.29 -5.32 -16.12
N ASN A 373 -36.14 -6.53 -15.58
CA ASN A 373 -35.21 -7.54 -16.09
C ASN A 373 -35.55 -7.97 -17.52
N GLU A 374 -36.82 -8.09 -17.89
CA GLU A 374 -37.25 -8.38 -19.27
C GLU A 374 -36.63 -7.40 -20.26
N VAL A 375 -36.63 -6.10 -19.94
CA VAL A 375 -36.02 -5.07 -20.80
C VAL A 375 -34.49 -5.24 -20.83
N LEU A 376 -33.85 -5.61 -19.73
CA LEU A 376 -32.41 -5.85 -19.72
C LEU A 376 -32.01 -7.09 -20.53
N GLU A 377 -32.78 -8.17 -20.42
CA GLU A 377 -32.51 -9.46 -21.08
C GLU A 377 -32.60 -9.38 -22.61
N GLU A 378 -33.44 -8.49 -23.15
CA GLU A 378 -33.50 -8.21 -24.58
C GLU A 378 -32.15 -7.73 -25.15
N HIS A 379 -31.32 -7.10 -24.31
CA HIS A 379 -30.03 -6.53 -24.68
C HIS A 379 -28.83 -7.37 -24.20
N GLN A 380 -29.06 -8.49 -23.52
CA GLN A 380 -27.97 -9.40 -23.14
C GLN A 380 -27.53 -10.26 -24.32
N PHE A 381 -26.24 -10.59 -24.39
CA PHE A 381 -25.78 -11.62 -25.32
C PHE A 381 -26.48 -12.93 -24.97
N ARG A 382 -27.41 -13.36 -25.82
CA ARG A 382 -27.86 -14.75 -25.78
C ARG A 382 -26.64 -15.60 -26.05
N VAL A 383 -26.10 -16.24 -25.01
CA VAL A 383 -25.28 -17.44 -25.18
C VAL A 383 -26.24 -18.47 -25.75
N SER A 384 -26.39 -18.44 -27.07
CA SER A 384 -27.04 -19.50 -27.81
C SER A 384 -26.29 -20.77 -27.43
N ARG A 385 -26.89 -21.62 -26.60
CA ARG A 385 -26.48 -23.03 -26.56
C ARG A 385 -26.44 -23.47 -28.01
N ALA A 386 -25.26 -23.83 -28.48
CA ALA A 386 -25.08 -24.31 -29.84
C ALA A 386 -26.18 -25.35 -30.12
N PRO A 387 -26.96 -25.22 -31.20
CA PRO A 387 -27.97 -26.21 -31.54
C PRO A 387 -27.22 -27.48 -31.97
N GLY A 388 -27.16 -28.46 -31.08
CA GLY A 388 -26.57 -29.76 -31.40
C GLY A 388 -25.70 -30.34 -30.29
N CYS A 389 -26.29 -30.67 -29.15
CA CYS A 389 -25.85 -31.79 -28.33
C CYS A 389 -27.09 -32.38 -27.66
N SER A 390 -27.86 -33.12 -28.45
CA SER A 390 -28.84 -34.07 -27.91
C SER A 390 -28.08 -35.06 -27.02
N PRO A 391 -28.49 -35.30 -25.76
CA PRO A 391 -28.00 -36.45 -25.04
C PRO A 391 -28.46 -37.68 -25.81
N MET A 392 -27.50 -38.50 -26.24
CA MET A 392 -27.78 -39.85 -26.70
C MET A 392 -28.72 -40.53 -25.70
N GLY A 393 -29.82 -41.06 -26.22
CA GLY A 393 -30.75 -41.87 -25.46
C GLY A 393 -30.02 -43.02 -24.78
N SER A 394 -30.25 -43.17 -23.48
CA SER A 394 -30.10 -44.47 -22.82
C SER A 394 -31.46 -45.14 -22.88
N GLY A 395 -31.49 -46.32 -23.51
CA GLY A 395 -32.70 -47.07 -23.76
C GLY A 395 -33.33 -47.66 -22.51
N ARG A 396 -34.62 -47.94 -22.63
CA ARG A 396 -35.22 -49.23 -22.28
C ARG A 396 -36.20 -49.62 -23.37
#